data_AF-A0A3P3ZNJ9-F1
#
_entry.id   AF-A0A3P3ZNJ9-F1
#
_cell.length_a   1.000
_cell.length_b   1.000
_cell.length_c   1.000
_cell.angle_alpha   90.00
_cell.angle_beta   90.00
_cell.angle_gamma   90.00
#
_symmetry.space_group_name_H-M   'P 1'
#
loop_
_entity.id
_entity.type
_entity.pdbx_description
1 polymer ?
#
loop_
_entity_poly.entity_id
_entity_poly.type
_entity_poly.pdbx_seq_one_letter_code
_entity_poly.pdbx_strand_id
1 'polypeptide(L)'
;MIQKTLKTQVENILLRRGFQVDLIREPQLYDGKRVDILLRYGFAGPIVVEVKLTSNSDLKVKKLDKSKSYDSMKRYMDGYGAPYGIFLVIDNDDAKNLTEIKQVFQQIPNVSVHSFNCPSGLAIKVLQPKKAVKSQNAGTTSPRSLHSQPKP
;
A
#
# COMPACT_ATOMS: atom_id res chain seq x y z
N MET A 1 1.52 -17.01 2.82
CA MET A 1 2.66 -16.12 3.06
C MET A 1 2.37 -14.66 2.68
N ILE A 2 1.87 -14.38 1.47
CA ILE A 2 1.58 -13.02 0.95
C ILE A 2 0.81 -12.12 1.93
N GLN A 3 -0.13 -12.73 2.62
CA GLN A 3 -1.04 -12.10 3.57
C GLN A 3 -0.35 -11.51 4.81
N LYS A 4 0.54 -12.25 5.48
CA LYS A 4 1.29 -11.73 6.64
C LYS A 4 2.27 -10.63 6.21
N THR A 5 2.87 -10.79 5.04
CA THR A 5 3.85 -9.85 4.51
C THR A 5 3.25 -8.48 4.23
N LEU A 6 2.00 -8.40 3.74
CA LEU A 6 1.35 -7.12 3.44
C LEU A 6 1.15 -6.25 4.68
N LYS A 7 0.62 -6.82 5.77
CA LYS A 7 0.46 -6.11 7.06
C LYS A 7 1.79 -5.51 7.52
N THR A 8 2.81 -6.36 7.64
CA THR A 8 4.13 -5.93 8.12
C THR A 8 4.79 -4.92 7.18
N GLN A 9 4.62 -5.04 5.86
CA GLN A 9 5.15 -4.04 4.92
C GLN A 9 4.48 -2.67 5.09
N VAL A 10 3.15 -2.64 5.20
CA VAL A 10 2.41 -1.38 5.40
C VAL A 10 2.79 -0.74 6.73
N GLU A 11 2.79 -1.52 7.82
CA GLU A 11 3.21 -1.05 9.15
C GLU A 11 4.64 -0.50 9.12
N ASN A 12 5.58 -1.20 8.47
CA ASN A 12 6.97 -0.75 8.36
C ASN A 12 7.12 0.53 7.52
N ILE A 13 6.37 0.66 6.41
CA ILE A 13 6.40 1.86 5.57
C ILE A 13 5.89 3.06 6.36
N LEU A 14 4.81 2.89 7.11
CA LEU A 14 4.22 3.94 7.95
C LEU A 14 5.12 4.29 9.13
N LEU A 15 5.70 3.29 9.81
CA LEU A 15 6.64 3.49 10.91
C LEU A 15 7.89 4.27 10.46
N ARG A 16 8.45 3.95 9.28
CA ARG A 16 9.58 4.70 8.70
C ARG A 16 9.24 6.16 8.38
N ARG A 17 7.95 6.49 8.26
CA ARG A 17 7.46 7.86 8.07
C ARG A 17 7.03 8.52 9.38
N GLY A 18 7.26 7.88 10.53
CA GLY A 18 6.91 8.39 11.85
C GLY A 18 5.50 8.04 12.34
N PHE A 19 4.77 7.18 11.61
CA PHE A 19 3.41 6.77 11.97
C PHE A 19 3.43 5.40 12.64
N GLN A 20 3.14 5.36 13.94
CA GLN A 20 2.86 4.10 14.64
C GLN A 20 1.37 3.77 14.50
N VAL A 21 1.09 2.73 13.71
CA VAL A 21 -0.27 2.29 13.41
C VAL A 21 -0.51 0.88 13.89
N ASP A 22 -1.77 0.57 14.20
CA ASP A 22 -2.24 -0.81 14.35
C ASP A 22 -3.07 -1.17 13.11
N LEU A 23 -2.68 -2.25 12.42
CA LEU A 23 -3.32 -2.69 11.19
C LEU A 23 -3.96 -4.07 11.41
N ILE A 24 -5.29 -4.13 11.40
CA ILE A 24 -6.03 -5.37 11.53
C ILE A 24 -6.54 -5.76 10.15
N ARG A 25 -6.21 -6.97 9.69
CA ARG A 25 -6.71 -7.51 8.41
C ARG A 25 -7.90 -8.42 8.64
N GLU A 26 -8.87 -8.35 7.73
CA GLU A 26 -10.09 -9.15 7.76
C GLU A 26 -10.85 -9.15 9.11
N PRO A 27 -10.91 -8.03 9.88
CA PRO A 27 -11.66 -8.02 11.13
C PRO A 27 -13.15 -8.23 10.86
N GLN A 28 -13.77 -8.97 11.76
CA GLN A 28 -15.15 -9.41 11.64
C GLN A 28 -16.06 -8.54 12.51
N LEU A 29 -17.12 -7.98 11.91
CA LEU A 29 -18.22 -7.37 12.64
C LEU A 29 -19.11 -8.44 13.29
N TYR A 30 -19.96 -8.04 14.24
CA TYR A 30 -20.88 -8.96 14.94
C TYR A 30 -21.83 -9.75 14.02
N ASP A 31 -22.14 -9.20 12.85
CA ASP A 31 -22.97 -9.84 11.81
C ASP A 31 -22.21 -10.82 10.90
N GLY A 32 -20.93 -11.04 11.19
CA GLY A 32 -20.04 -11.94 10.47
C GLY A 32 -19.39 -11.34 9.22
N LYS A 33 -19.66 -10.09 8.85
CA LYS A 33 -19.04 -9.41 7.70
C LYS A 33 -17.60 -8.98 8.00
N ARG A 34 -16.76 -8.94 6.96
CA ARG A 34 -15.32 -8.69 7.07
C ARG A 34 -14.91 -7.59 6.12
N VAL A 35 -14.29 -6.56 6.66
CA VAL A 35 -13.57 -5.53 5.89
C VAL A 35 -12.17 -6.02 5.58
N ASP A 36 -11.59 -5.64 4.44
CA ASP A 36 -10.24 -6.07 4.08
C ASP A 36 -9.19 -5.61 5.11
N ILE A 37 -9.18 -4.32 5.45
CA ILE A 37 -8.21 -3.72 6.37
C ILE A 37 -8.90 -2.67 7.26
N LEU A 38 -8.57 -2.71 8.56
CA LEU A 38 -8.88 -1.67 9.53
C LEU A 38 -7.57 -1.12 10.09
N LEU A 39 -7.32 0.17 9.89
CA LEU A 39 -6.13 0.86 10.37
C LEU A 39 -6.50 1.74 11.56
N ARG A 40 -5.69 1.76 12.61
CA ARG A 40 -5.86 2.69 13.74
C ARG A 40 -4.61 3.51 13.90
N TYR A 41 -4.76 4.84 14.01
CA TYR A 41 -3.65 5.76 14.21
C TYR A 41 -3.98 6.79 15.29
N GLY A 42 -3.34 6.65 16.46
CA GLY A 42 -3.49 7.57 17.58
C GLY A 42 -4.95 7.92 17.89
N PHE A 43 -5.23 9.22 18.00
CA PHE A 43 -6.58 9.75 18.27
C PHE A 43 -7.43 9.98 17.01
N ALA A 44 -6.92 9.66 15.81
CA ALA A 44 -7.67 9.84 14.57
C ALA A 44 -8.83 8.83 14.42
N GLY A 45 -8.90 7.83 15.29
CA GLY A 45 -9.92 6.78 15.24
C GLY A 45 -9.60 5.69 14.21
N PRO A 46 -10.54 4.74 13.99
CA PRO A 46 -10.38 3.69 13.01
C PRO A 46 -10.56 4.24 11.58
N ILE A 47 -9.74 3.75 10.67
CA ILE A 47 -9.79 4.03 9.23
C ILE A 47 -10.11 2.71 8.53
N VAL A 48 -11.26 2.67 7.87
CA VAL A 48 -11.71 1.53 7.08
C VAL A 48 -11.05 1.56 5.72
N VAL A 49 -10.45 0.46 5.28
CA VAL A 49 -9.89 0.33 3.93
C VAL A 49 -10.45 -0.91 3.26
N GLU A 50 -11.21 -0.71 2.19
CA GLU A 50 -11.81 -1.77 1.39
C GLU A 50 -11.18 -1.76 -0.01
N VAL A 51 -10.80 -2.92 -0.52
CA VAL A 51 -10.14 -3.07 -1.81
C VAL A 51 -11.04 -3.81 -2.79
N LYS A 52 -11.22 -3.28 -4.00
CA LYS A 52 -11.96 -3.94 -5.08
C LYS A 52 -11.20 -3.91 -6.40
N LEU A 53 -11.22 -5.04 -7.09
CA LEU A 53 -10.79 -5.15 -8.49
C LEU A 53 -11.88 -4.60 -9.41
N THR A 54 -11.53 -3.90 -10.48
CA THR A 54 -12.52 -3.46 -11.48
C THR A 54 -13.21 -4.62 -12.18
N SER A 55 -12.59 -5.80 -12.22
CA SER A 55 -13.23 -7.02 -12.70
C SER A 55 -14.35 -7.56 -11.80
N ASN A 56 -14.51 -7.04 -10.56
CA ASN A 56 -15.56 -7.47 -9.64
C ASN A 56 -16.95 -7.12 -10.18
N SER A 57 -17.89 -8.08 -10.14
CA SER A 57 -19.25 -7.90 -10.63
C SER A 57 -20.02 -6.76 -9.96
N ASP A 58 -19.74 -6.48 -8.68
CA ASP A 58 -20.36 -5.39 -7.94
C ASP A 58 -20.01 -4.01 -8.51
N LEU A 59 -18.86 -3.89 -9.20
CA LEU A 59 -18.44 -2.66 -9.87
C LEU A 59 -18.88 -2.60 -11.33
N LYS A 60 -19.60 -3.61 -11.83
CA LYS A 60 -20.11 -3.69 -13.20
C LYS A 60 -21.64 -3.58 -13.27
N VAL A 61 -22.31 -3.35 -12.14
CA VAL A 61 -23.77 -3.19 -12.09
C VAL A 61 -24.18 -1.81 -12.65
N LYS A 62 -25.40 -1.72 -13.19
CA LYS A 62 -25.93 -0.48 -13.77
C LYS A 62 -26.08 0.69 -12.77
N LYS A 63 -26.19 0.39 -11.48
CA LYS A 63 -26.41 1.35 -10.40
C LYS A 63 -25.45 1.05 -9.26
N LEU A 64 -24.28 1.68 -9.27
CA LEU A 64 -23.20 1.40 -8.32
C LEU A 64 -23.57 1.71 -6.86
N ASP A 65 -24.44 2.70 -6.64
CA ASP A 65 -25.02 3.08 -5.34
C ASP A 65 -25.92 1.99 -4.73
N LYS A 66 -26.33 1.01 -5.55
CA LYS A 66 -27.09 -0.19 -5.13
C LYS A 66 -26.24 -1.46 -5.14
N SER A 67 -24.93 -1.34 -5.38
CA SER A 67 -24.03 -2.48 -5.35
C SER A 67 -23.82 -2.97 -3.91
N LYS A 68 -23.58 -4.27 -3.75
CA LYS A 68 -23.22 -4.84 -2.44
C LYS A 68 -21.94 -4.22 -1.88
N SER A 69 -21.01 -3.82 -2.75
CA SER A 69 -19.77 -3.14 -2.35
C SER A 69 -20.05 -1.74 -1.77
N TYR A 70 -20.98 -0.98 -2.35
CA TYR A 70 -21.39 0.33 -1.81
C TYR A 70 -22.06 0.20 -0.44
N ASP A 71 -22.98 -0.76 -0.30
CA ASP A 71 -23.63 -1.02 0.99
C ASP A 71 -22.65 -1.55 2.05
N SER A 72 -21.68 -2.38 1.65
CA SER A 72 -20.65 -2.90 2.55
C SER A 72 -19.75 -1.77 3.06
N MET A 73 -19.34 -0.84 2.19
CA MET A 73 -18.51 0.29 2.60
C MET A 73 -19.23 1.17 3.64
N LYS A 74 -20.50 1.54 3.41
CA LYS A 74 -21.31 2.26 4.42
C LYS A 74 -21.38 1.50 5.73
N ARG A 75 -21.70 0.20 5.66
CA ARG A 75 -21.82 -0.66 6.85
C ARG A 75 -20.52 -0.76 7.63
N TYR A 76 -19.37 -0.80 6.97
CA TYR A 76 -18.07 -0.82 7.65
C TYR A 76 -17.76 0.51 8.31
N MET A 77 -18.06 1.64 7.65
CA MET A 77 -17.93 2.97 8.24
C MET A 77 -18.76 3.06 9.53
N ASP A 78 -20.03 2.67 9.47
CA ASP A 78 -20.94 2.72 10.63
C ASP A 78 -20.53 1.70 11.71
N GLY A 79 -20.29 0.45 11.31
CA GLY A 79 -20.03 -0.67 12.22
C GLY A 79 -18.75 -0.53 13.04
N TYR A 80 -17.74 0.15 12.49
CA TYR A 80 -16.50 0.46 13.22
C TYR A 80 -16.49 1.87 13.83
N GLY A 81 -17.53 2.68 13.62
CA GLY A 81 -17.54 4.09 14.00
C GLY A 81 -16.36 4.85 13.37
N ALA A 82 -16.04 4.54 12.12
CA ALA A 82 -14.85 5.05 11.44
C ALA A 82 -15.08 6.50 10.97
N PRO A 83 -14.29 7.48 11.46
CA PRO A 83 -14.37 8.85 10.96
C PRO A 83 -13.90 8.98 9.51
N TYR A 84 -13.09 8.04 9.01
CA TYR A 84 -12.54 8.06 7.64
C TYR A 84 -12.56 6.66 6.99
N GLY A 85 -12.81 6.64 5.69
CA GLY A 85 -12.78 5.44 4.86
C GLY A 85 -11.96 5.63 3.60
N ILE A 86 -11.32 4.58 3.13
CA ILE A 86 -10.58 4.53 1.87
C ILE A 86 -11.16 3.39 1.04
N PHE A 87 -11.77 3.72 -0.10
CA PHE A 87 -12.16 2.74 -1.10
C PHE A 87 -11.07 2.65 -2.17
N LEU A 88 -10.36 1.53 -2.20
CA LEU A 88 -9.23 1.30 -3.09
C LEU A 88 -9.63 0.45 -4.29
N VAL A 89 -9.54 1.05 -5.47
CA VAL A 89 -9.86 0.39 -6.74
C VAL A 89 -8.58 -0.02 -7.44
N ILE A 90 -8.41 -1.31 -7.71
CA ILE A 90 -7.32 -1.81 -8.56
C ILE A 90 -7.91 -2.07 -9.94
N ASP A 91 -7.48 -1.27 -10.91
CA ASP A 91 -7.93 -1.44 -12.28
C ASP A 91 -7.12 -2.52 -12.98
N ASN A 92 -7.72 -3.70 -13.08
CA ASN A 92 -7.13 -4.90 -13.65
C ASN A 92 -7.76 -5.31 -14.99
N ASP A 93 -8.66 -4.48 -15.53
CA ASP A 93 -9.49 -4.79 -16.71
C ASP A 93 -9.68 -3.56 -17.62
N ASP A 94 -8.81 -2.55 -17.50
CA ASP A 94 -8.85 -1.26 -18.22
C ASP A 94 -10.27 -0.64 -18.20
N ALA A 95 -10.80 -0.49 -16.99
CA ALA A 95 -12.22 -0.25 -16.80
C ALA A 95 -12.64 1.16 -17.20
N LYS A 96 -13.56 1.22 -18.16
CA LYS A 96 -14.10 2.50 -18.69
C LYS A 96 -14.95 3.27 -17.68
N ASN A 97 -15.40 2.63 -16.59
CA ASN A 97 -16.28 3.22 -15.59
C ASN A 97 -15.55 3.68 -14.31
N LEU A 98 -14.21 3.78 -14.31
CA LEU A 98 -13.44 4.25 -13.16
C LEU A 98 -13.88 5.62 -12.61
N THR A 99 -14.22 6.55 -13.50
CA THR A 99 -14.70 7.89 -13.11
C THR A 99 -16.03 7.80 -12.38
N GLU A 100 -16.94 6.97 -12.87
CA GLU A 100 -18.25 6.74 -12.24
C GLU A 100 -18.09 6.08 -10.86
N ILE A 101 -17.22 5.06 -10.75
CA ILE A 101 -16.91 4.40 -9.47
C ILE A 101 -16.42 5.42 -8.43
N LYS A 102 -15.48 6.29 -8.83
CA LYS A 102 -15.00 7.36 -7.94
C LYS A 102 -16.13 8.28 -7.49
N GLN A 103 -16.89 8.81 -8.45
CA GLN A 103 -17.97 9.75 -8.16
C GLN A 103 -19.02 9.17 -7.23
N VAL A 104 -19.43 7.92 -7.46
CA VAL A 104 -20.46 7.26 -6.65
C VAL A 104 -19.93 6.98 -5.24
N PHE A 105 -18.77 6.32 -5.09
CA PHE A 105 -18.27 5.94 -3.76
C PHE A 105 -17.81 7.15 -2.93
N GLN A 106 -17.44 8.27 -3.56
CA GLN A 106 -17.18 9.54 -2.86
C GLN A 106 -18.43 10.19 -2.26
N GLN A 107 -19.64 9.75 -2.62
CA GLN A 107 -20.88 10.21 -1.98
C GLN A 107 -21.06 9.63 -0.58
N ILE A 108 -20.34 8.57 -0.22
CA ILE A 108 -20.32 8.06 1.14
C ILE A 108 -19.54 9.07 2.01
N PRO A 109 -20.13 9.61 3.10
CA PRO A 109 -19.47 10.60 3.93
C PRO A 109 -18.09 10.15 4.41
N ASN A 110 -17.11 11.05 4.30
CA ASN A 110 -15.71 10.83 4.72
C ASN A 110 -14.98 9.65 4.06
N VAL A 111 -15.47 9.18 2.90
CA VAL A 111 -14.78 8.16 2.10
C VAL A 111 -13.98 8.81 0.97
N SER A 112 -12.67 8.54 0.92
CA SER A 112 -11.84 8.84 -0.25
C SER A 112 -11.76 7.62 -1.17
N VAL A 113 -11.71 7.88 -2.48
CA VAL A 113 -11.55 6.83 -3.50
C VAL A 113 -10.22 7.00 -4.20
N HIS A 114 -9.39 5.96 -4.19
CA HIS A 114 -8.12 5.94 -4.90
C HIS A 114 -8.09 4.76 -5.88
N SER A 115 -7.56 5.00 -7.08
CA SER A 115 -7.48 3.97 -8.12
C SER A 115 -6.04 3.77 -8.58
N PHE A 116 -5.62 2.52 -8.76
CA PHE A 116 -4.33 2.16 -9.35
C PHE A 116 -4.53 1.35 -10.62
N ASN A 117 -3.91 1.79 -11.72
CA ASN A 117 -3.92 1.04 -12.97
C ASN A 117 -2.91 -0.12 -12.87
N CYS A 118 -3.40 -1.35 -13.01
CA CYS A 118 -2.63 -2.59 -12.87
C CYS A 118 -3.11 -3.66 -13.87
N PRO A 119 -3.00 -3.42 -15.19
CA PRO A 119 -3.63 -4.25 -16.22
C PRO A 119 -2.86 -5.55 -16.47
N SER A 120 -1.58 -5.61 -16.09
CA SER A 120 -0.68 -6.76 -16.27
C SER A 120 -0.44 -7.56 -14.97
N GLY A 121 -1.26 -7.32 -13.94
CA GLY A 121 -0.99 -7.77 -12.58
C GLY A 121 0.15 -6.96 -11.94
N LEU A 122 0.28 -7.04 -10.61
CA LEU A 122 1.37 -6.41 -9.87
C LEU A 122 2.69 -7.14 -10.20
N ALA A 123 3.26 -6.87 -11.38
CA ALA A 123 4.64 -7.19 -11.68
C ALA A 123 5.50 -6.29 -10.77
N ILE A 124 5.69 -6.72 -9.52
CA ILE A 124 6.68 -6.12 -8.63
C ILE A 124 8.03 -6.31 -9.32
N LYS A 125 8.52 -5.27 -10.00
CA LYS A 125 9.94 -5.17 -10.30
C LYS A 125 10.63 -5.10 -8.94
N VAL A 126 11.08 -6.26 -8.44
CA VAL A 126 11.99 -6.33 -7.32
C VAL A 126 13.15 -5.40 -7.67
N LEU A 127 13.26 -4.29 -6.95
CA LEU A 127 14.40 -3.39 -7.07
C LEU A 127 15.63 -4.24 -6.74
N GLN A 128 16.36 -4.66 -7.78
CA GLN A 128 17.62 -5.33 -7.57
C GLN A 128 18.54 -4.34 -6.84
N PRO A 129 19.24 -4.76 -5.78
CA PRO A 129 20.19 -3.89 -5.10
C PRO A 129 21.20 -3.38 -6.13
N LYS A 130 21.38 -2.05 -6.20
CA LYS A 130 22.41 -1.44 -7.03
C LYS A 130 23.74 -2.10 -6.69
N LYS A 131 24.40 -2.74 -7.68
CA LYS A 131 25.76 -3.26 -7.51
C LYS A 131 26.63 -2.14 -6.96
N ALA A 132 27.34 -2.42 -5.86
CA ALA A 132 28.32 -1.50 -5.30
C ALA A 132 29.33 -1.12 -6.39
N VAL A 133 29.51 0.19 -6.58
CA VAL A 133 30.56 0.73 -7.44
C VAL A 133 31.89 0.30 -6.83
N LYS A 134 32.69 -0.45 -7.58
CA LYS A 134 34.06 -0.81 -7.18
C LYS A 134 34.86 0.49 -7.06
N SER A 135 35.40 0.75 -5.86
CA SER A 135 36.40 1.79 -5.64
C SER A 135 37.63 1.48 -6.51
N GLN A 136 37.98 2.39 -7.41
CA GLN A 136 39.25 2.36 -8.12
C GLN A 136 40.32 2.87 -7.16
N ASN A 137 41.19 1.98 -6.68
CA ASN A 137 42.42 2.37 -6.00
C ASN A 137 43.33 3.08 -7.00
N ALA A 138 43.55 4.37 -6.79
CA ALA A 138 44.64 5.12 -7.38
C ALA A 138 45.89 5.00 -6.50
N GLY A 139 47.07 4.85 -7.12
CA GLY A 139 48.34 5.19 -6.47
C GLY A 139 49.41 4.10 -6.51
N THR A 140 49.98 3.88 -7.68
CA THR A 140 51.33 3.36 -7.87
C THR A 140 52.37 4.39 -7.42
N THR A 141 53.31 4.02 -6.55
CA THR A 141 54.70 4.53 -6.59
C THR A 141 55.67 3.48 -6.02
N SER A 142 56.59 3.01 -6.88
CA SER A 142 57.75 2.18 -6.53
C SER A 142 58.74 2.93 -5.64
N PRO A 143 59.45 2.28 -4.70
CA PRO A 143 60.63 2.86 -4.10
C PRO A 143 61.87 2.60 -4.96
N ARG A 144 62.56 3.71 -5.27
CA ARG A 144 63.87 3.81 -5.91
C ARG A 144 64.95 3.36 -4.91
N SER A 145 65.89 2.54 -5.37
CA SER A 145 67.08 2.13 -4.62
C SER A 145 68.11 3.26 -4.53
N LEU A 146 68.82 3.34 -3.38
CA LEU A 146 70.09 4.03 -3.05
C LEU A 146 70.06 4.26 -1.52
N HIS A 147 71.10 4.18 -0.68
CA HIS A 147 72.48 3.72 -0.70
C HIS A 147 72.96 3.89 0.77
N SER A 148 73.79 2.99 1.29
CA SER A 148 74.80 3.16 2.38
C SER A 148 74.49 3.92 3.69
N GLN A 149 74.78 3.25 4.82
CA GLN A 149 74.89 3.82 6.18
C GLN A 149 76.06 4.84 6.34
N PRO A 150 76.18 5.54 7.50
CA PRO A 150 76.85 4.95 8.68
C PRO A 150 76.21 5.27 10.05
N LYS A 151 76.51 4.41 11.03
CA LYS A 151 76.29 4.56 12.49
C LYS A 151 77.29 5.52 13.14
N PRO A 152 76.94 6.10 14.29
CA PRO A 152 77.81 6.18 15.47
C PRO A 152 77.65 4.96 16.39
#